data_AF-A0A6I3UAQ5-F1
#
_entry.id   AF-A0A6I3UAQ5-F1
#
_cell.length_a   1.000
_cell.length_b   1.000
_cell.length_c   1.000
_cell.angle_alpha   90.00
_cell.angle_beta   90.00
_cell.angle_gamma   90.00
#
_symmetry.space_group_name_H-M   'P 1'
#
loop_
_entity.id
_entity.type
_entity.pdbx_description
1 polymer ?
#
loop_
_entity_poly.entity_id
_entity_poly.type
_entity_poly.pdbx_seq_one_letter_code
_entity_poly.pdbx_strand_id
1 'polypeptide(L)'
;TVNVYGNKDGKPDLDNIVATKKVTININGLISKETVQKAVADNVKDSIDVPAAYLEKAKGEGPFTAGVNHVIPYELFAGDGMLTRLLLKASDKAPWSDNGDAKNPALSPLGENVKTKGQYFYQVALDGNVAGKEKQALIDQFRANGTQTYSATVNVYGNKDGKPDLDNIVATKKVTIKINVKETSDTANGSLSPSNSGSGVTPMNHNHATGTTDSMPADTMTSSTNTMAGENMAASANKMSDTMMSEDKAMLPNTGETQTSMASIGFLGLALAGLLGGLGLKNKKEEN
;
A
#
# COMPACT_ATOMS: atom_id res chain seq x y z
N THR A 1 -8.77 17.63 -30.92
CA THR A 1 -9.15 18.51 -32.05
C THR A 1 -9.38 17.65 -33.26
N VAL A 2 -10.45 17.90 -34.02
CA VAL A 2 -10.70 17.21 -35.30
C VAL A 2 -10.38 18.18 -36.43
N ASN A 3 -9.50 17.75 -37.34
CA ASN A 3 -9.16 18.47 -38.56
C ASN A 3 -9.72 17.70 -39.76
N VAL A 4 -10.38 18.41 -40.66
CA VAL A 4 -10.81 17.89 -41.97
C VAL A 4 -9.84 18.45 -43.00
N TYR A 5 -9.19 17.56 -43.74
CA TYR A 5 -8.22 17.91 -44.77
C TYR A 5 -8.85 17.84 -46.15
N GLY A 6 -8.44 18.73 -47.05
CA GLY A 6 -8.84 18.71 -48.45
C GLY A 6 -8.31 17.48 -49.18
N ASN A 7 -8.92 17.15 -50.32
CA ASN A 7 -8.44 16.07 -51.18
C ASN A 7 -7.40 16.61 -52.19
N LYS A 8 -6.26 15.91 -52.29
CA LYS A 8 -5.27 16.08 -53.35
C LYS A 8 -4.97 14.71 -53.94
N ASP A 9 -5.39 14.50 -55.18
CA ASP A 9 -5.14 13.27 -55.94
C ASP A 9 -5.60 11.97 -55.24
N GLY A 10 -6.75 12.02 -54.56
CA GLY A 10 -7.33 10.88 -53.85
C GLY A 10 -6.73 10.64 -52.46
N LYS A 11 -5.90 11.56 -51.96
CA LYS A 11 -5.26 11.50 -50.64
C LYS A 11 -5.55 12.78 -49.84
N PRO A 12 -5.49 12.72 -48.50
CA PRO A 12 -5.60 13.92 -47.68
C PRO A 12 -4.41 14.86 -47.91
N ASP A 13 -4.71 16.14 -48.13
CA ASP A 13 -3.76 17.24 -48.21
C ASP A 13 -3.52 17.82 -46.81
N LEU A 14 -2.45 17.40 -46.14
CA LEU A 14 -2.15 17.78 -44.76
C LEU A 14 -1.85 19.28 -44.58
N ASP A 15 -1.56 19.99 -45.67
CA ASP A 15 -1.33 21.45 -45.67
C ASP A 15 -2.64 22.24 -45.88
N ASN A 16 -3.73 21.56 -46.29
CA ASN A 16 -5.03 22.19 -46.56
C ASN A 16 -6.11 21.72 -45.57
N ILE A 17 -6.16 22.36 -44.41
CA ILE A 17 -7.23 22.15 -43.43
C ILE A 17 -8.46 22.97 -43.84
N VAL A 18 -9.53 22.29 -44.24
CA VAL A 18 -10.77 22.93 -44.71
C VAL A 18 -11.80 23.12 -43.59
N ALA A 19 -11.66 22.39 -42.48
CA ALA A 19 -12.44 22.62 -41.28
C ALA A 19 -11.68 22.14 -40.03
N THR A 20 -11.84 22.89 -38.93
CA THR A 20 -11.32 22.51 -37.61
C THR A 20 -12.43 22.64 -36.59
N LYS A 21 -12.56 21.61 -35.74
CA LYS A 21 -13.45 21.67 -34.58
C LYS A 21 -12.69 21.29 -33.32
N LYS A 22 -12.74 22.16 -32.31
CA LYS A 22 -12.37 21.80 -30.94
C LYS A 22 -13.49 20.92 -30.38
N VAL A 23 -13.13 19.72 -29.97
CA VAL A 23 -14.04 18.74 -29.38
C VAL A 23 -13.58 18.50 -27.96
N THR A 24 -14.47 18.66 -27.00
CA THR A 24 -14.26 18.20 -25.63
C THR A 24 -14.67 16.73 -25.57
N ILE A 25 -13.72 15.84 -25.26
CA ILE A 25 -13.97 14.42 -25.10
C ILE A 25 -14.01 14.13 -23.60
N ASN A 26 -15.17 13.72 -23.10
CA ASN A 26 -15.30 13.21 -21.73
C ASN A 26 -15.16 11.69 -21.79
N ILE A 27 -14.05 11.15 -21.30
CA ILE A 27 -13.82 9.71 -21.23
C ILE A 27 -14.28 9.20 -19.88
N ASN A 28 -15.45 8.54 -19.85
CA ASN A 28 -15.94 7.89 -18.64
C ASN A 28 -14.93 6.85 -18.14
N GLY A 29 -14.58 6.92 -16.85
CA GLY A 29 -13.61 6.01 -16.22
C GLY A 29 -12.19 6.57 -16.07
N LEU A 30 -11.87 7.72 -16.70
CA LEU A 30 -10.65 8.46 -16.37
C LEU A 30 -10.91 9.41 -15.20
N ILE A 31 -10.07 9.33 -14.17
CA ILE A 31 -10.11 10.26 -13.03
C ILE A 31 -9.22 11.44 -13.37
N SER A 32 -9.73 12.67 -13.25
CA SER A 32 -8.98 13.87 -13.63
C SER A 32 -7.85 14.18 -12.64
N LYS A 33 -6.82 14.91 -13.10
CA LYS A 33 -5.71 15.41 -12.25
C LYS A 33 -6.24 16.20 -11.06
N GLU A 34 -7.22 17.06 -11.28
CA GLU A 34 -7.83 17.93 -10.28
C GLU A 34 -8.57 17.11 -9.22
N THR A 35 -9.25 16.04 -9.63
CA THR A 35 -9.94 15.12 -8.71
C THR A 35 -8.93 14.42 -7.79
N VAL A 36 -7.82 13.94 -8.35
CA VAL A 36 -6.73 13.33 -7.58
C VAL A 36 -6.09 14.33 -6.62
N GLN A 37 -5.78 15.54 -7.10
CA GLN A 37 -5.18 16.59 -6.28
C GLN A 37 -6.07 16.94 -5.08
N LYS A 38 -7.37 17.14 -5.31
CA LYS A 38 -8.35 17.41 -4.26
C LYS A 38 -8.46 16.25 -3.27
N ALA A 39 -8.54 15.02 -3.78
CA ALA A 39 -8.62 13.82 -2.95
C ALA A 39 -7.40 13.64 -2.03
N VAL A 40 -6.18 13.87 -2.54
CA VAL A 40 -4.96 13.82 -1.73
C VAL A 40 -4.99 14.93 -0.67
N ALA A 41 -5.33 16.17 -1.05
CA ALA A 41 -5.39 17.28 -0.12
C ALA A 41 -6.38 17.04 1.03
N ASP A 42 -7.58 16.56 0.68
CA ASP A 42 -8.71 16.45 1.61
C ASP A 42 -8.68 15.18 2.45
N ASN A 43 -8.20 14.05 1.91
CA ASN A 43 -8.38 12.74 2.54
C ASN A 43 -7.12 12.14 3.15
N VAL A 44 -5.94 12.63 2.78
CA VAL A 44 -4.69 12.28 3.46
C VAL A 44 -4.55 13.17 4.70
N LYS A 45 -4.14 12.59 5.84
CA LYS A 45 -3.88 13.28 7.11
C LYS A 45 -2.57 14.06 7.04
N ASP A 46 -2.44 15.08 7.87
CA ASP A 46 -1.20 15.86 7.97
C ASP A 46 -0.16 15.19 8.87
N SER A 47 -0.62 14.36 9.82
CA SER A 47 0.24 13.58 10.71
C SER A 47 -0.40 12.25 11.09
N ILE A 48 0.43 11.24 11.35
CA ILE A 48 0.02 9.94 11.88
C ILE A 48 0.96 9.50 13.02
N ASP A 49 0.40 8.76 13.96
CA ASP A 49 1.14 8.10 15.04
C ASP A 49 1.04 6.58 14.83
N VAL A 50 2.15 5.94 14.47
CA VAL A 50 2.22 4.52 14.11
C VAL A 50 2.53 3.69 15.34
N PRO A 51 1.60 2.81 15.78
CA PRO A 51 1.81 1.96 16.96
C PRO A 51 3.05 1.08 16.84
N ALA A 52 3.76 0.91 17.96
CA ALA A 52 4.97 0.07 18.04
C ALA A 52 4.72 -1.39 17.60
N ALA A 53 3.53 -1.91 17.91
CA ALA A 53 3.13 -3.26 17.52
C ALA A 53 3.17 -3.48 15.99
N TYR A 54 2.89 -2.43 15.20
CA TYR A 54 2.88 -2.58 13.74
C TYR A 54 4.30 -2.75 13.18
N LEU A 55 5.26 -1.97 13.70
CA LEU A 55 6.68 -2.13 13.33
C LEU A 55 7.29 -3.43 13.88
N GLU A 56 6.88 -3.87 15.07
CA GLU A 56 7.29 -5.15 15.66
C GLU A 56 6.93 -6.32 14.73
N LYS A 57 5.74 -6.27 14.12
CA LYS A 57 5.27 -7.32 13.20
C LYS A 57 5.74 -7.15 11.76
N ALA A 58 6.18 -5.96 11.36
CA ALA A 58 6.59 -5.66 9.99
C ALA A 58 7.75 -6.53 9.49
N LYS A 59 7.64 -7.03 8.26
CA LYS A 59 8.66 -7.80 7.55
C LYS A 59 9.02 -7.13 6.23
N GLY A 60 10.27 -7.25 5.78
CA GLY A 60 10.72 -6.63 4.53
C GLY A 60 10.02 -7.12 3.26
N GLU A 61 9.60 -8.39 3.24
CA GLU A 61 8.76 -8.96 2.18
C GLU A 61 7.27 -8.63 2.36
N GLY A 62 6.90 -8.06 3.50
CA GLY A 62 5.53 -7.68 3.83
C GLY A 62 5.13 -6.31 3.27
N PRO A 63 3.83 -5.98 3.29
CA PRO A 63 3.30 -4.75 2.70
C PRO A 63 3.62 -3.47 3.48
N PHE A 64 4.18 -3.56 4.70
CA PHE A 64 4.32 -2.42 5.60
C PHE A 64 4.95 -1.18 4.94
N THR A 65 6.02 -1.37 4.15
CA THR A 65 6.72 -0.27 3.47
C THR A 65 6.33 -0.12 1.99
N ALA A 66 5.28 -0.78 1.51
CA ALA A 66 4.90 -0.72 0.11
C ALA A 66 4.52 0.71 -0.29
N GLY A 67 5.13 1.21 -1.37
CA GLY A 67 4.98 2.58 -1.84
C GLY A 67 5.69 3.64 -0.98
N VAL A 68 6.53 3.23 -0.02
CA VAL A 68 7.38 4.15 0.76
C VAL A 68 8.78 4.13 0.15
N ASN A 69 9.32 5.31 -0.20
CA ASN A 69 10.54 5.51 -0.98
C ASN A 69 10.59 4.81 -2.36
N HIS A 70 9.48 4.17 -2.76
CA HIS A 70 9.35 3.41 -3.99
C HIS A 70 8.07 3.80 -4.71
N VAL A 71 8.12 3.93 -6.04
CA VAL A 71 6.96 4.32 -6.85
C VAL A 71 6.18 3.08 -7.28
N ILE A 72 4.89 3.01 -6.92
CA ILE A 72 3.98 1.90 -7.30
C ILE A 72 2.65 2.43 -7.87
N PRO A 73 1.85 1.59 -8.54
CA PRO A 73 0.53 1.99 -9.04
C PRO A 73 -0.38 2.54 -7.93
N TYR A 74 -1.10 3.62 -8.22
CA TYR A 74 -1.91 4.35 -7.24
C TYR A 74 -3.13 3.57 -6.74
N GLU A 75 -3.62 2.60 -7.52
CA GLU A 75 -4.66 1.67 -7.08
C GLU A 75 -4.23 0.77 -5.92
N LEU A 76 -2.93 0.66 -5.63
CA LEU A 76 -2.38 -0.09 -4.50
C LEU A 76 -2.20 0.77 -3.25
N PHE A 77 -2.55 2.06 -3.32
CA PHE A 77 -2.45 2.95 -2.17
C PHE A 77 -3.28 2.41 -1.00
N ALA A 78 -2.76 2.51 0.22
CA ALA A 78 -3.47 2.14 1.45
C ALA A 78 -4.05 0.71 1.46
N GLY A 79 -3.34 -0.23 0.82
CA GLY A 79 -3.59 -1.66 0.97
C GLY A 79 -3.46 -2.15 2.40
N ASP A 80 -3.87 -3.39 2.64
CA ASP A 80 -3.89 -3.97 3.98
C ASP A 80 -2.48 -4.11 4.57
N GLY A 81 -2.34 -3.72 5.85
CA GLY A 81 -1.05 -3.74 6.55
C GLY A 81 0.02 -2.76 6.05
N MET A 82 -0.31 -1.82 5.14
CA MET A 82 0.62 -0.81 4.63
C MET A 82 0.68 0.42 5.54
N LEU A 83 1.86 1.03 5.71
CA LEU A 83 2.02 2.32 6.40
C LEU A 83 1.13 3.41 5.75
N THR A 84 1.00 3.37 4.43
CA THR A 84 0.19 4.31 3.64
C THR A 84 -1.29 4.23 3.96
N ARG A 85 -1.77 3.11 4.52
CA ARG A 85 -3.14 2.96 4.99
C ARG A 85 -3.46 3.94 6.11
N LEU A 86 -2.52 4.11 7.04
CA LEU A 86 -2.68 4.99 8.20
C LEU A 86 -2.75 6.47 7.80
N LEU A 87 -2.18 6.83 6.64
CA LEU A 87 -2.20 8.19 6.12
C LEU A 87 -3.60 8.68 5.75
N LEU A 88 -4.60 7.81 5.61
CA LEU A 88 -5.96 8.23 5.23
C LEU A 88 -6.85 8.49 6.43
N LYS A 89 -7.71 9.51 6.34
CA LYS A 89 -8.80 9.76 7.30
C LYS A 89 -9.72 8.54 7.45
N ALA A 90 -9.98 7.83 6.36
CA ALA A 90 -10.79 6.61 6.38
C ALA A 90 -10.16 5.48 7.22
N SER A 91 -8.86 5.54 7.53
CA SER A 91 -8.18 4.50 8.30
C SER A 91 -8.67 4.42 9.75
N ASP A 92 -9.23 5.50 10.30
CA ASP A 92 -9.66 5.57 11.71
C ASP A 92 -10.78 4.59 12.04
N LYS A 93 -11.53 4.16 11.01
CA LYS A 93 -12.64 3.20 11.13
C LYS A 93 -12.34 1.87 10.45
N ALA A 94 -11.17 1.75 9.82
CA ALA A 94 -10.82 0.59 9.03
C ALA A 94 -10.05 -0.42 9.88
N PRO A 95 -10.27 -1.73 9.69
CA PRO A 95 -9.44 -2.73 10.34
C PRO A 95 -7.98 -2.61 9.88
N TRP A 96 -7.08 -2.98 10.80
CA TRP A 96 -5.66 -3.17 10.54
C TRP A 96 -5.34 -4.67 10.38
N SER A 97 -4.28 -4.97 9.64
CA SER A 97 -3.72 -6.31 9.54
C SER A 97 -2.20 -6.27 9.61
N ASP A 98 -1.63 -7.11 10.45
CA ASP A 98 -0.19 -7.30 10.47
C ASP A 98 0.24 -8.04 9.20
N ASN A 99 1.11 -7.41 8.42
CA ASN A 99 1.59 -7.91 7.13
C ASN A 99 0.50 -8.26 6.09
N GLY A 100 -0.73 -7.76 6.25
CA GLY A 100 -1.81 -7.95 5.28
C GLY A 100 -2.47 -9.34 5.29
N ASP A 101 -2.25 -10.14 6.34
CA ASP A 101 -2.79 -11.50 6.47
C ASP A 101 -4.33 -11.55 6.49
N ALA A 102 -4.99 -10.48 6.95
CA ALA A 102 -6.45 -10.40 7.04
C ALA A 102 -7.12 -10.05 5.71
N LYS A 103 -6.35 -9.60 4.71
CA LYS A 103 -6.81 -9.27 3.35
C LYS A 103 -7.99 -8.28 3.34
N ASN A 104 -7.94 -7.28 4.23
CA ASN A 104 -8.91 -6.20 4.22
C ASN A 104 -8.87 -5.47 2.87
N PRO A 105 -10.00 -4.91 2.40
CA PRO A 105 -10.01 -4.12 1.19
C PRO A 105 -9.09 -2.89 1.33
N ALA A 106 -8.43 -2.55 0.21
CA ALA A 106 -7.64 -1.33 0.11
C ALA A 106 -8.54 -0.10 0.29
N LEU A 107 -8.03 0.90 1.01
CA LEU A 107 -8.69 2.20 1.10
C LEU A 107 -8.23 3.07 -0.07
N SER A 108 -9.08 3.99 -0.51
CA SER A 108 -8.74 4.92 -1.58
C SER A 108 -8.87 6.36 -1.11
N PRO A 109 -7.89 7.24 -1.39
CA PRO A 109 -8.04 8.68 -1.20
C PRO A 109 -9.20 9.24 -2.03
N LEU A 110 -9.59 8.57 -3.11
CA LEU A 110 -10.66 9.00 -4.01
C LEU A 110 -12.06 8.54 -3.57
N GLY A 111 -12.14 7.79 -2.47
CA GLY A 111 -13.38 7.18 -2.01
C GLY A 111 -13.63 5.78 -2.58
N GLU A 112 -14.73 5.17 -2.14
CA GLU A 112 -15.07 3.79 -2.49
C GLU A 112 -15.42 3.63 -3.97
N ASN A 113 -15.10 2.46 -4.53
CA ASN A 113 -15.42 2.07 -5.91
C ASN A 113 -14.80 2.94 -7.03
N VAL A 114 -13.92 3.88 -6.70
CA VAL A 114 -13.19 4.66 -7.71
C VAL A 114 -11.99 3.87 -8.22
N LYS A 115 -11.99 3.56 -9.53
CA LYS A 115 -10.92 2.80 -10.18
C LYS A 115 -9.95 3.73 -10.92
N THR A 116 -8.70 3.74 -10.48
CA THR A 116 -7.58 4.44 -11.13
C THR A 116 -6.59 3.50 -11.80
N LYS A 117 -6.99 2.27 -12.08
CA LYS A 117 -6.08 1.20 -12.55
C LYS A 117 -5.21 1.69 -13.71
N GLY A 118 -3.90 1.74 -13.48
CA GLY A 118 -2.93 2.19 -14.47
C GLY A 118 -3.06 3.66 -14.91
N GLN A 119 -3.74 4.54 -14.17
CA GLN A 119 -3.84 5.97 -14.51
C GLN A 119 -2.79 6.82 -13.80
N TYR A 120 -2.46 6.45 -12.56
CA TYR A 120 -1.58 7.20 -11.70
C TYR A 120 -0.66 6.27 -10.93
N PHE A 121 0.47 6.81 -10.49
CA PHE A 121 1.44 6.15 -9.61
C PHE A 121 1.68 7.00 -8.39
N TYR A 122 2.23 6.44 -7.32
CA TYR A 122 2.57 7.22 -6.14
C TYR A 122 3.81 6.72 -5.44
N GLN A 123 4.39 7.59 -4.63
CA GLN A 123 5.30 7.23 -3.56
C GLN A 123 5.04 8.08 -2.32
N VAL A 124 5.43 7.56 -1.17
CA VAL A 124 5.63 8.33 0.07
C VAL A 124 7.13 8.44 0.27
N ALA A 125 7.71 9.58 -0.10
CA ALA A 125 9.14 9.85 0.05
C ALA A 125 9.41 10.22 1.51
N LEU A 126 10.24 9.46 2.22
CA LEU A 126 10.74 9.84 3.55
C LEU A 126 12.00 10.68 3.41
N ASP A 127 12.14 11.67 4.29
CA ASP A 127 13.32 12.52 4.36
C ASP A 127 14.37 11.95 5.34
N GLY A 128 15.57 12.55 5.36
CA GLY A 128 16.61 12.25 6.35
C GLY A 128 17.32 10.90 6.15
N ASN A 129 17.71 10.25 7.25
CA ASN A 129 18.55 9.04 7.20
C ASN A 129 17.82 7.77 6.71
N VAL A 130 16.50 7.83 6.55
CA VAL A 130 15.66 6.77 6.01
C VAL A 130 15.32 6.98 4.52
N ALA A 131 15.72 8.12 3.93
CA ALA A 131 15.46 8.43 2.53
C ALA A 131 16.05 7.36 1.60
N GLY A 132 15.27 6.95 0.60
CA GLY A 132 15.67 5.94 -0.40
C GLY A 132 15.85 4.51 0.14
N LYS A 133 15.67 4.26 1.45
CA LYS A 133 15.67 2.90 2.00
C LYS A 133 14.32 2.25 1.74
N GLU A 134 14.34 0.99 1.34
CA GLU A 134 13.14 0.20 1.05
C GLU A 134 13.12 -1.10 1.87
N LYS A 135 11.94 -1.69 2.01
CA LYS A 135 11.74 -3.04 2.55
C LYS A 135 12.43 -3.25 3.91
N GLN A 136 13.18 -4.34 4.06
CA GLN A 136 13.84 -4.71 5.30
C GLN A 136 14.82 -3.64 5.78
N ALA A 137 15.57 -3.02 4.86
CA ALA A 137 16.53 -1.98 5.22
C ALA A 137 15.87 -0.74 5.83
N LEU A 138 14.67 -0.38 5.37
CA LEU A 138 13.88 0.70 5.98
C LEU A 138 13.35 0.30 7.35
N ILE A 139 12.81 -0.91 7.48
CA ILE A 139 12.27 -1.43 8.74
C ILE A 139 13.36 -1.50 9.81
N ASP A 140 14.55 -2.01 9.46
CA ASP A 140 15.69 -2.11 10.37
C ASP A 140 16.17 -0.72 10.79
N GLN A 141 16.19 0.25 9.86
CA GLN A 141 16.52 1.62 10.19
C GLN A 141 15.51 2.25 11.16
N PHE A 142 14.20 2.01 10.98
CA PHE A 142 13.19 2.48 11.94
C PHE A 142 13.41 1.91 13.34
N ARG A 143 13.72 0.61 13.43
CA ARG A 143 14.02 -0.04 14.72
C ARG A 143 15.28 0.54 15.35
N ALA A 144 16.34 0.72 14.56
CA ALA A 144 17.61 1.28 15.03
C ALA A 144 17.49 2.74 15.48
N ASN A 145 16.63 3.54 14.84
CA ASN A 145 16.40 4.93 15.21
C ASN A 145 15.58 5.09 16.50
N GLY A 146 14.88 4.05 16.95
CA GLY A 146 13.95 4.15 18.08
C GLY A 146 12.70 4.98 17.75
N THR A 147 11.93 5.34 18.78
CA THR A 147 10.74 6.17 18.61
C THR A 147 11.13 7.55 18.09
N GLN A 148 10.70 7.89 16.87
CA GLN A 148 11.07 9.14 16.21
C GLN A 148 9.99 9.59 15.23
N THR A 149 9.99 10.89 14.94
CA THR A 149 9.14 11.53 13.94
C THR A 149 9.91 11.84 12.67
N TYR A 150 9.33 11.45 11.53
CA TYR A 150 9.88 11.66 10.20
C TYR A 150 9.01 12.62 9.40
N SER A 151 9.64 13.48 8.60
CA SER A 151 8.96 14.18 7.52
C SER A 151 8.88 13.29 6.30
N ALA A 152 7.73 13.31 5.64
CA ALA A 152 7.53 12.60 4.39
C ALA A 152 6.70 13.44 3.41
N THR A 153 6.81 13.11 2.13
CA THR A 153 6.01 13.72 1.06
C THR A 153 5.29 12.63 0.28
N VAL A 154 3.96 12.67 0.28
CA VAL A 154 3.14 11.87 -0.63
C VAL A 154 3.17 12.56 -1.99
N ASN A 155 3.69 11.87 -3.01
CA ASN A 155 3.65 12.33 -4.39
C ASN A 155 2.79 11.39 -5.22
N VAL A 156 1.93 11.96 -6.06
CA VAL A 156 1.18 11.23 -7.09
C VAL A 156 1.66 11.72 -8.44
N TYR A 157 1.96 10.77 -9.32
CA TYR A 157 2.51 10.97 -10.66
C TYR A 157 1.51 10.55 -11.72
N GLY A 158 1.54 11.22 -12.86
CA GLY A 158 0.84 10.77 -14.06
C GLY A 158 1.40 9.45 -14.61
N ASN A 159 0.69 8.87 -15.57
CA ASN A 159 1.15 7.74 -16.35
C ASN A 159 1.75 8.23 -17.69
N LYS A 160 2.90 7.67 -18.05
CA LYS A 160 3.47 7.70 -19.40
C LYS A 160 3.80 6.28 -19.84
N ASP A 161 3.12 5.79 -20.87
CA ASP A 161 3.34 4.47 -21.48
C ASP A 161 3.29 3.28 -20.49
N GLY A 162 2.36 3.31 -19.53
CA GLY A 162 2.20 2.26 -18.53
C GLY A 162 3.16 2.35 -17.35
N LYS A 163 3.93 3.44 -17.25
CA LYS A 163 4.95 3.68 -16.21
C LYS A 163 4.72 5.03 -15.53
N PRO A 164 5.29 5.24 -14.32
CA PRO A 164 5.22 6.54 -13.68
C PRO A 164 5.95 7.61 -14.50
N ASP A 165 5.28 8.74 -14.70
CA ASP A 165 5.87 9.95 -15.26
C ASP A 165 6.37 10.85 -14.12
N LEU A 166 7.64 10.70 -13.74
CA LEU A 166 8.21 11.40 -12.58
C LEU A 166 8.29 12.92 -12.77
N ASP A 167 8.26 13.40 -14.02
CA ASP A 167 8.23 14.83 -14.35
C ASP A 167 6.82 15.43 -14.24
N ASN A 168 5.78 14.59 -14.21
CA ASN A 168 4.38 14.99 -14.13
C ASN A 168 3.79 14.69 -12.74
N ILE A 169 4.14 15.54 -11.77
CA ILE A 169 3.51 15.51 -10.44
C ILE A 169 2.07 16.03 -10.54
N VAL A 170 1.15 15.14 -10.19
CA VAL A 170 -0.31 15.35 -10.18
C VAL A 170 -0.77 15.93 -8.85
N ALA A 171 -0.26 15.39 -7.74
CA ALA A 171 -0.57 15.85 -6.40
C ALA A 171 0.65 15.70 -5.50
N THR A 172 0.77 16.58 -4.51
CA THR A 172 1.79 16.50 -3.47
C THR A 172 1.20 16.88 -2.13
N LYS A 173 1.59 16.17 -1.07
CA LYS A 173 1.22 16.50 0.30
C LYS A 173 2.33 16.12 1.27
N LYS A 174 2.78 17.09 2.06
CA LYS A 174 3.69 16.84 3.18
C LYS A 174 2.92 16.24 4.35
N VAL A 175 3.53 15.24 4.98
CA VAL A 175 2.98 14.55 6.14
C VAL A 175 4.07 14.31 7.18
N THR A 176 3.66 14.23 8.43
CA THR A 176 4.52 13.89 9.57
C THR A 176 4.20 12.48 10.04
N ILE A 177 5.21 11.62 10.19
CA ILE A 177 5.01 10.22 10.56
C ILE A 177 5.79 9.95 11.83
N LYS A 178 5.10 9.76 12.95
CA LYS A 178 5.71 9.29 14.18
C LYS A 178 5.71 7.76 14.16
N ILE A 179 6.90 7.16 14.19
CA ILE A 179 7.07 5.72 14.33
C ILE A 179 7.43 5.43 15.78
N ASN A 180 6.61 4.66 16.49
CA ASN A 180 6.97 4.16 17.80
C ASN A 180 7.72 2.84 17.68
N VAL A 181 8.71 2.65 18.53
CA VAL A 181 9.41 1.37 18.70
C VAL A 181 9.12 0.89 20.12
N LYS A 182 8.88 -0.42 20.28
CA LYS A 182 8.69 -1.00 21.61
C LYS A 182 9.99 -0.84 22.38
N GLU A 183 9.94 -0.23 23.55
CA GLU A 183 11.12 -0.18 24.41
C GLU A 183 11.45 -1.60 24.85
N THR A 184 12.60 -2.10 24.38
CA THR A 184 13.19 -3.31 24.96
C THR A 184 13.90 -2.85 26.22
N SER A 185 13.34 -3.21 27.37
CA SER A 185 13.94 -3.02 28.69
C SER A 185 15.14 -3.96 28.89
N ASP A 186 16.12 -3.91 28.00
CA ASP A 186 17.35 -4.69 28.07
C ASP A 186 18.53 -3.79 27.76
N THR A 187 18.98 -3.06 28.78
CA THR A 187 20.41 -2.89 29.13
C THR A 187 20.48 -2.37 30.57
N ALA A 188 20.35 -3.28 31.53
CA ALA A 188 21.22 -3.22 32.69
C ALA A 188 22.63 -3.61 32.21
N ASN A 189 23.38 -2.67 31.65
CA ASN A 189 24.84 -2.75 31.60
C ASN A 189 25.50 -1.40 31.28
N GLY A 190 26.15 -0.83 32.29
CA GLY A 190 27.48 -0.23 32.14
C GLY A 190 27.61 1.07 31.36
N SER A 191 27.00 2.17 31.81
CA SER A 191 27.59 3.49 31.61
C SER A 191 28.09 4.02 32.95
N LEU A 192 29.38 3.80 33.21
CA LEU A 192 30.13 4.56 34.19
C LEU A 192 30.14 6.01 33.72
N SER A 193 29.30 6.85 34.31
CA SER A 193 29.49 8.29 34.26
C SER A 193 30.81 8.64 34.95
N PRO A 194 31.75 9.37 34.34
CA PRO A 194 32.86 9.96 35.06
C PRO A 194 32.32 11.13 35.88
N SER A 195 31.96 10.87 37.14
CA SER A 195 31.63 11.92 38.10
C SER A 195 32.89 12.66 38.49
N ASN A 196 33.13 13.78 37.81
CA ASN A 196 34.07 14.80 38.23
C ASN A 196 33.42 15.58 39.39
N SER A 197 33.82 15.29 40.62
CA SER A 197 33.62 16.20 41.76
C SER A 197 34.69 15.93 42.79
N GLY A 198 35.60 16.89 42.89
CA GLY A 198 36.66 16.89 43.87
C GLY A 198 36.16 17.21 45.27
N SER A 199 37.01 16.85 46.22
CA SER A 199 37.22 17.51 47.51
C SER A 199 36.16 17.31 48.60
N GLY A 200 36.56 16.60 49.66
CA GLY A 200 35.87 16.63 50.95
C GLY A 200 36.12 15.38 51.79
N VAL A 201 37.29 15.30 52.41
CA VAL A 201 37.64 14.27 53.39
C VAL A 201 37.10 14.64 54.78
N THR A 202 36.92 13.62 55.62
CA THR A 202 36.79 13.57 57.10
C THR A 202 35.38 13.25 57.67
N PRO A 203 35.26 12.64 58.87
CA PRO A 203 35.44 11.19 59.09
C PRO A 203 34.31 10.55 59.93
N MET A 204 34.41 9.23 60.11
CA MET A 204 33.55 8.34 60.92
C MET A 204 33.11 8.91 62.26
N ASN A 205 31.82 8.69 62.60
CA ASN A 205 31.33 8.63 63.96
C ASN A 205 30.80 7.22 64.27
N HIS A 206 31.22 6.69 65.42
CA HIS A 206 30.90 5.38 65.97
C HIS A 206 29.86 5.52 67.11
N ASN A 207 29.25 4.38 67.48
CA ASN A 207 28.47 4.09 68.71
C ASN A 207 26.93 4.22 68.57
N HIS A 208 26.08 3.31 69.07
CA HIS A 208 26.24 2.03 69.80
C HIS A 208 24.89 1.29 69.80
N ALA A 209 24.92 -0.06 69.79
CA ALA A 209 24.08 -1.01 70.55
C ALA A 209 22.55 -1.08 70.33
N THR A 210 21.78 -2.17 70.49
CA THR A 210 21.89 -3.64 70.67
C THR A 210 20.43 -4.15 70.75
N GLY A 211 20.16 -5.39 70.37
CA GLY A 211 18.93 -6.15 70.74
C GLY A 211 18.28 -6.83 69.53
N THR A 212 18.60 -8.08 69.18
CA THR A 212 18.17 -9.39 69.72
C THR A 212 16.68 -9.74 69.54
N THR A 213 16.50 -10.97 69.01
CA THR A 213 15.41 -11.96 69.14
C THR A 213 14.14 -11.85 68.29
N ASP A 214 14.04 -12.84 67.38
CA ASP A 214 12.97 -13.82 67.18
C ASP A 214 11.50 -13.38 67.10
N SER A 215 10.82 -13.77 66.00
CA SER A 215 9.70 -14.73 65.99
C SER A 215 8.88 -14.66 64.68
N MET A 216 8.78 -15.77 63.94
CA MET A 216 7.56 -16.15 63.18
C MET A 216 6.52 -16.72 64.19
N PRO A 217 5.22 -17.02 63.87
CA PRO A 217 4.54 -17.16 62.56
C PRO A 217 3.09 -16.59 62.51
N ALA A 218 2.40 -16.75 61.37
CA ALA A 218 1.06 -17.37 61.24
C ALA A 218 0.25 -16.90 60.01
N ASP A 219 -0.07 -17.87 59.16
CA ASP A 219 -1.28 -18.13 58.39
C ASP A 219 -2.31 -17.00 58.13
N THR A 220 -2.66 -16.82 56.85
CA THR A 220 -4.07 -16.73 56.45
C THR A 220 -4.26 -17.29 55.03
N MET A 221 -4.92 -18.45 54.96
CA MET A 221 -5.57 -18.97 53.76
C MET A 221 -6.82 -18.15 53.44
N THR A 222 -7.03 -17.76 52.19
CA THR A 222 -8.37 -17.44 51.68
C THR A 222 -8.58 -18.15 50.35
N SER A 223 -9.44 -19.14 50.42
CA SER A 223 -10.11 -19.78 49.30
C SER A 223 -11.15 -18.83 48.72
N SER A 224 -11.28 -18.76 47.41
CA SER A 224 -12.51 -18.32 46.75
C SER A 224 -12.76 -19.17 45.52
N THR A 225 -13.99 -19.66 45.52
CA THR A 225 -14.59 -20.76 44.77
C THR A 225 -14.87 -20.35 43.32
N ASN A 226 -14.47 -21.17 42.34
CA ASN A 226 -14.99 -21.10 40.98
C ASN A 226 -16.09 -22.17 40.81
N THR A 227 -17.32 -21.72 40.66
CA THR A 227 -18.49 -22.54 40.26
C THR A 227 -18.66 -22.43 38.75
N MET A 228 -18.70 -23.58 38.06
CA MET A 228 -19.14 -23.73 36.66
C MET A 228 -20.68 -23.74 36.57
N ALA A 229 -21.25 -23.24 35.46
CA ALA A 229 -22.29 -23.91 34.64
C ALA A 229 -23.01 -22.96 33.66
N GLY A 230 -23.42 -23.49 32.50
CA GLY A 230 -24.47 -22.94 31.62
C GLY A 230 -23.97 -22.54 30.21
N GLU A 231 -23.68 -23.48 29.31
CA GLU A 231 -24.58 -24.12 28.32
C GLU A 231 -25.04 -23.27 27.13
N ASN A 232 -24.74 -23.83 25.95
CA ASN A 232 -25.09 -23.42 24.60
C ASN A 232 -26.57 -23.68 24.27
N MET A 233 -27.08 -22.92 23.28
CA MET A 233 -27.88 -23.35 22.12
C MET A 233 -29.10 -22.45 21.87
N ALA A 234 -29.09 -21.79 20.71
CA ALA A 234 -30.31 -21.36 20.04
C ALA A 234 -30.14 -21.60 18.53
N ALA A 235 -30.58 -22.78 18.09
CA ALA A 235 -30.95 -23.03 16.71
C ALA A 235 -32.39 -22.55 16.51
N SER A 236 -32.63 -21.69 15.53
CA SER A 236 -33.99 -21.40 15.06
C SER A 236 -34.08 -21.80 13.59
N ALA A 237 -34.81 -22.89 13.35
CA ALA A 237 -35.34 -23.25 12.06
C ALA A 237 -36.72 -22.58 11.94
N ASN A 238 -37.02 -21.96 10.79
CA ASN A 238 -38.40 -21.93 10.34
C ASN A 238 -38.52 -22.12 8.83
N LYS A 239 -39.63 -22.75 8.48
CA LYS A 239 -39.88 -23.59 7.32
C LYS A 239 -40.47 -22.78 6.14
N MET A 240 -40.22 -23.33 4.97
CA MET A 240 -40.64 -22.98 3.60
C MET A 240 -42.16 -22.88 3.39
N SER A 241 -42.59 -22.00 2.46
CA SER A 241 -43.82 -22.17 1.67
C SER A 241 -43.65 -21.58 0.28
N ASP A 242 -44.00 -22.41 -0.71
CA ASP A 242 -43.91 -22.26 -2.16
C ASP A 242 -45.31 -21.94 -2.71
N THR A 243 -45.46 -21.05 -3.70
CA THR A 243 -46.69 -20.89 -4.52
C THR A 243 -46.33 -20.18 -5.84
N MET A 244 -46.76 -20.77 -6.97
CA MET A 244 -46.41 -20.42 -8.35
C MET A 244 -47.47 -19.57 -9.10
N MET A 245 -47.01 -18.98 -10.23
CA MET A 245 -47.68 -18.53 -11.48
C MET A 245 -48.52 -17.22 -11.45
N SER A 246 -48.55 -16.31 -12.44
CA SER A 246 -48.16 -16.32 -13.87
C SER A 246 -47.85 -14.89 -14.41
N GLU A 247 -46.95 -14.84 -15.39
CA GLU A 247 -46.88 -14.06 -16.66
C GLU A 247 -47.73 -12.78 -16.89
N ASP A 248 -47.08 -11.68 -17.33
CA ASP A 248 -47.26 -11.14 -18.71
C ASP A 248 -46.11 -10.16 -19.14
N LYS A 249 -45.97 -10.04 -20.47
CA LYS A 249 -44.92 -9.50 -21.37
C LYS A 249 -44.37 -8.07 -21.08
N ALA A 250 -43.19 -7.64 -21.54
CA ALA A 250 -42.65 -7.74 -22.90
C ALA A 250 -41.11 -7.62 -22.98
N MET A 251 -40.50 -8.55 -23.73
CA MET A 251 -39.10 -8.50 -24.21
C MET A 251 -39.07 -8.07 -25.68
N LEU A 252 -38.12 -7.20 -26.02
CA LEU A 252 -37.70 -6.87 -27.39
C LEU A 252 -36.77 -7.97 -27.96
N PRO A 253 -36.72 -8.17 -29.29
CA PRO A 253 -36.21 -9.39 -29.90
C PRO A 253 -34.67 -9.52 -29.90
N ASN A 254 -34.24 -10.76 -29.69
CA ASN A 254 -32.90 -11.29 -29.92
C ASN A 254 -32.85 -11.95 -31.30
N THR A 255 -31.79 -11.74 -32.08
CA THR A 255 -31.53 -12.45 -33.34
C THR A 255 -30.07 -12.91 -33.39
N GLY A 256 -29.87 -14.24 -33.33
CA GLY A 256 -28.78 -15.02 -33.95
C GLY A 256 -27.35 -14.78 -33.46
N GLU A 257 -26.47 -15.75 -33.23
CA GLU A 257 -26.43 -17.14 -33.70
C GLU A 257 -25.59 -18.01 -32.75
N THR A 258 -26.16 -19.19 -32.47
CA THR A 258 -25.59 -20.55 -32.37
C THR A 258 -24.22 -20.78 -31.70
N GLN A 259 -24.27 -21.47 -30.55
CA GLN A 259 -23.18 -22.26 -29.97
C GLN A 259 -22.90 -23.51 -30.82
N THR A 260 -21.63 -23.86 -31.02
CA THR A 260 -21.23 -25.27 -31.10
C THR A 260 -19.88 -25.44 -30.41
N SER A 261 -19.92 -26.21 -29.33
CA SER A 261 -18.78 -26.64 -28.53
C SER A 261 -18.11 -27.87 -29.16
N MET A 262 -16.83 -28.05 -28.83
CA MET A 262 -16.01 -29.27 -28.89
C MET A 262 -15.27 -29.61 -30.18
N ALA A 263 -13.94 -29.48 -30.13
CA ALA A 263 -13.00 -30.55 -30.51
C ALA A 263 -11.59 -30.25 -29.96
N SER A 264 -11.21 -31.00 -28.92
CA SER A 264 -9.83 -31.25 -28.52
C SER A 264 -9.19 -32.23 -29.51
N ILE A 265 -8.17 -31.82 -30.28
CA ILE A 265 -7.27 -32.74 -31.00
C ILE A 265 -5.86 -32.14 -30.97
N GLY A 266 -4.93 -32.87 -30.35
CA GLY A 266 -3.49 -32.58 -30.41
C GLY A 266 -2.88 -33.08 -31.72
N PHE A 267 -1.79 -32.45 -32.16
CA PHE A 267 -0.93 -32.99 -33.21
C PHE A 267 0.54 -32.88 -32.82
N LEU A 268 1.18 -34.06 -32.73
CA LEU A 268 2.61 -34.26 -32.85
C LEU A 268 3.09 -33.83 -34.25
N GLY A 269 4.22 -33.12 -34.28
CA GLY A 269 5.40 -33.41 -35.10
C GLY A 269 5.29 -33.49 -36.63
N LEU A 270 5.99 -32.59 -37.31
CA LEU A 270 6.72 -32.92 -38.53
C LEU A 270 7.95 -32.02 -38.67
N ALA A 271 9.11 -32.66 -38.61
CA ALA A 271 10.40 -32.10 -38.98
C ALA A 271 10.52 -32.06 -40.51
N LEU A 272 11.16 -31.04 -41.06
CA LEU A 272 12.03 -31.21 -42.24
C LEU A 272 13.11 -30.15 -42.31
N ALA A 273 14.32 -30.62 -42.57
CA ALA A 273 15.58 -29.89 -42.67
C ALA A 273 15.88 -29.41 -44.09
N GLY A 274 16.85 -28.48 -44.20
CA GLY A 274 17.57 -28.08 -45.42
C GLY A 274 16.98 -26.83 -46.09
N LEU A 275 17.74 -25.86 -46.60
CA LEU A 275 19.10 -25.92 -47.13
C LEU A 275 19.72 -24.52 -47.23
N LEU A 276 21.05 -24.53 -47.30
CA LEU A 276 22.01 -23.43 -47.50
C LEU A 276 21.71 -22.51 -48.69
N GLY A 277 22.13 -21.25 -48.59
CA GLY A 277 22.27 -20.32 -49.71
C GLY A 277 22.72 -18.93 -49.29
N GLY A 278 24.03 -18.67 -49.32
CA GLY A 278 24.62 -17.34 -49.11
C GLY A 278 24.75 -16.55 -50.41
N LEU A 279 24.55 -15.22 -50.32
CA LEU A 279 25.07 -14.14 -51.19
C LEU A 279 24.44 -12.85 -50.60
N GLY A 280 25.12 -11.82 -50.12
CA GLY A 280 26.32 -11.17 -50.64
C GLY A 280 25.93 -9.78 -51.14
N LEU A 281 25.91 -8.76 -50.27
CA LEU A 281 26.02 -7.36 -50.68
C LEU A 281 26.89 -6.60 -49.70
N LYS A 282 28.07 -6.22 -50.21
CA LYS A 282 28.98 -5.24 -49.63
C LYS A 282 28.83 -4.00 -50.51
N ASN A 283 28.37 -2.88 -49.98
CA ASN A 283 28.51 -1.59 -50.65
C ASN A 283 29.69 -0.87 -50.01
N LYS A 284 30.77 -0.72 -50.77
CA LYS A 284 31.90 0.17 -50.48
C LYS A 284 31.85 1.34 -51.47
N LYS A 285 32.02 2.55 -50.91
CA LYS A 285 32.32 3.83 -51.56
C LYS A 285 33.57 3.78 -52.46
N GLU A 286 33.57 4.59 -53.52
CA GLU A 286 34.68 5.40 -54.10
C GLU A 286 34.02 6.15 -55.29
N GLU A 287 33.84 7.47 -55.30
CA GLU A 287 34.81 8.58 -55.49
C GLU A 287 35.58 8.51 -56.81
N ASN A 288 35.01 9.14 -57.85
CA ASN A 288 35.61 10.15 -58.74
C ASN A 288 34.60 10.57 -59.81
#